data_AF-A0A285JE72-F1
#
_entry.id   AF-A0A285JE72-F1
#
_cell.length_a   1.000
_cell.length_b   1.000
_cell.length_c   1.000
_cell.angle_alpha   90.00
_cell.angle_beta   90.00
_cell.angle_gamma   90.00
#
_symmetry.space_group_name_H-M   'P 1'
#
loop_
_entity.id
_entity.type
_entity.pdbx_description
1 polymer ?
#
loop_
_entity_poly.entity_id
_entity_poly.type
_entity_poly.pdbx_seq_one_letter_code
_entity_poly.pdbx_strand_id
1 'polypeptide(L)'
;MAIRRKAILYTRYLNYSAQFGTAGETVVRESLGDALKFGYTSININQLFGEVKKVGATALQGALDSGAWLSTIDPITALPRQTHAVLIEVKNRRLTLYPRHAEVHQLLHKAAVVRNANVQLPVIPLLVCRRAHDRLFWMAKDLGFHVAETRRQFLTLPPKTETRLLDEIRTELALHDLTLITPASRPRIEAVFQERLPKLGPATAERWALAGSTLTPYYAALRKETLKPWERNISLARLRTAAEIALDQAGVENPVLAWALEEDAEPDLLDSV
;
A
#
# COMPACT_ATOMS: atom_id res chain seq x y z
N MET A 1 5.64 36.23 -17.82
CA MET A 1 5.84 36.28 -16.34
C MET A 1 5.18 35.12 -15.58
N ALA A 2 3.97 34.67 -15.95
CA ALA A 2 3.26 33.58 -15.24
C ALA A 2 4.01 32.23 -15.17
N ILE A 3 4.67 31.80 -16.26
CA ILE A 3 5.44 30.54 -16.31
C ILE A 3 6.59 30.56 -15.28
N ARG A 4 7.33 31.68 -15.20
CA ARG A 4 8.43 31.83 -14.23
C ARG A 4 7.95 31.75 -12.79
N ARG A 5 6.79 32.35 -12.48
CA ARG A 5 6.17 32.24 -11.15
C ARG A 5 5.77 30.81 -10.82
N LYS A 6 5.09 30.11 -11.74
CA LYS A 6 4.74 28.68 -11.55
C LYS A 6 5.96 27.79 -11.37
N ALA A 7 7.04 28.03 -12.11
CA ALA A 7 8.29 27.30 -11.95
C ALA A 7 8.89 27.48 -10.54
N ILE A 8 8.92 28.71 -10.02
CA ILE A 8 9.39 28.99 -8.65
C ILE A 8 8.54 28.25 -7.61
N LEU A 9 7.22 28.26 -7.76
CA LEU A 9 6.31 27.55 -6.86
C LEU A 9 6.50 26.04 -6.94
N TYR A 10 6.73 25.51 -8.15
CA TYR A 10 7.00 24.09 -8.33
C TYR A 10 8.33 23.68 -7.68
N THR A 11 9.38 24.48 -7.82
CA THR A 11 10.65 24.28 -7.09
C THR A 11 10.43 24.27 -5.58
N ARG A 12 9.62 25.20 -5.06
CA ARG A 12 9.27 25.23 -3.63
C ARG A 12 8.52 23.95 -3.21
N TYR A 13 7.57 23.49 -4.02
CA TYR A 13 6.89 22.21 -3.81
C TYR A 13 7.87 21.01 -3.79
N LEU A 14 8.82 20.97 -4.74
CA LEU A 14 9.85 19.94 -4.77
C LEU A 14 10.74 19.98 -3.52
N ASN A 15 11.04 21.15 -2.97
CA ASN A 15 11.78 21.26 -1.71
C ASN A 15 11.02 20.66 -0.52
N TYR A 16 9.69 20.68 -0.54
CA TYR A 16 8.88 20.02 0.50
C TYR A 16 8.80 18.50 0.30
N SER A 17 9.13 17.99 -0.89
CA SER A 17 8.90 16.59 -1.24
C SER A 17 9.69 15.58 -0.42
N ALA A 18 10.84 16.00 0.12
CA ALA A 18 11.64 15.19 1.04
C ALA A 18 10.88 14.78 2.30
N GLN A 19 9.89 15.57 2.73
CA GLN A 19 9.11 15.31 3.96
C GLN A 19 7.84 14.49 3.71
N PHE A 20 7.46 14.25 2.44
CA PHE A 20 6.17 13.62 2.16
C PHE A 20 6.10 12.18 2.67
N GLY A 21 7.17 11.39 2.52
CA GLY A 21 7.21 10.01 3.04
C GLY A 21 6.90 9.97 4.53
N THR A 22 7.77 10.61 5.33
CA THR A 22 7.66 10.72 6.79
C THR A 22 6.32 11.28 7.26
N ALA A 23 5.76 12.28 6.56
CA ALA A 23 4.46 12.83 6.88
C ALA A 23 3.33 11.80 6.70
N GLY A 24 3.34 11.06 5.59
CA GLY A 24 2.37 10.00 5.33
C GLY A 24 2.44 8.89 6.38
N GLU A 25 3.65 8.44 6.71
CA GLU A 25 3.86 7.43 7.76
C GLU A 25 3.38 7.91 9.13
N THR A 26 3.60 9.19 9.46
CA THR A 26 3.13 9.78 10.71
C THR A 26 1.61 9.71 10.83
N VAL A 27 0.87 10.03 9.77
CA VAL A 27 -0.59 9.90 9.74
C VAL A 27 -1.03 8.46 9.99
N VAL A 28 -0.33 7.48 9.40
CA VAL A 28 -0.63 6.05 9.62
C VAL A 28 -0.35 5.65 11.07
N ARG A 29 0.81 6.01 11.63
CA ARG A 29 1.18 5.71 13.02
C ARG A 29 0.19 6.31 14.02
N GLU A 30 -0.18 7.57 13.83
CA GLU A 30 -1.14 8.23 14.71
C GLU A 30 -2.55 7.64 14.57
N SER A 31 -2.96 7.26 13.36
CA SER A 31 -4.24 6.58 13.14
C SER A 31 -4.30 5.20 13.80
N LEU A 32 -3.19 4.47 13.82
CA LEU A 32 -3.06 3.21 14.57
C LEU A 32 -3.09 3.44 16.09
N GLY A 33 -2.45 4.52 16.57
CA GLY A 33 -2.51 4.94 17.97
C GLY A 33 -3.94 5.16 18.46
N ASP A 34 -4.75 5.83 17.64
CA ASP A 34 -6.18 6.03 17.94
C ASP A 34 -6.99 4.72 17.80
N ALA A 35 -6.47 3.77 17.01
CA ALA A 35 -7.10 2.48 16.77
C ALA A 35 -6.81 1.42 17.84
N LEU A 36 -5.99 1.70 18.86
CA LEU A 36 -5.67 0.73 19.94
C LEU A 36 -6.93 0.13 20.59
N LYS A 37 -7.94 0.97 20.83
CA LYS A 37 -9.25 0.57 21.41
C LYS A 37 -10.07 -0.36 20.50
N PHE A 38 -9.67 -0.53 19.25
CA PHE A 38 -10.29 -1.44 18.27
C PHE A 38 -9.47 -2.71 18.05
N GLY A 39 -8.58 -3.05 19.00
CA GLY A 39 -7.83 -4.31 18.99
C GLY A 39 -6.51 -4.27 18.23
N TYR A 40 -6.01 -3.08 17.90
CA TYR A 40 -4.68 -2.91 17.32
C TYR A 40 -3.62 -2.87 18.42
N THR A 41 -2.50 -3.57 18.23
CA THR A 41 -1.30 -3.42 19.05
C THR A 41 -0.06 -3.40 18.17
N SER A 42 1.03 -2.83 18.66
CA SER A 42 2.28 -2.76 17.91
C SER A 42 2.86 -4.15 17.62
N ILE A 43 3.45 -4.34 16.43
CA ILE A 43 4.38 -5.47 16.22
C ILE A 43 5.70 -5.25 16.98
N ASN A 44 6.10 -3.99 17.20
CA ASN A 44 7.31 -3.64 17.93
C ASN A 44 7.04 -3.70 19.45
N ILE A 45 7.79 -4.52 20.18
CA ILE A 45 7.60 -4.74 21.62
C ILE A 45 7.76 -3.45 22.45
N ASN A 46 8.66 -2.54 22.05
CA ASN A 46 9.05 -1.38 22.85
C ASN A 46 8.67 -0.03 22.21
N GLN A 47 7.86 -0.03 21.15
CA GLN A 47 7.48 1.17 20.42
C GLN A 47 6.05 1.05 19.93
N LEU A 48 5.25 2.13 20.06
CA LEU A 48 3.81 2.06 19.81
C LEU A 48 3.46 1.67 18.36
N PHE A 49 4.03 2.35 17.36
CA PHE A 49 3.91 2.00 15.94
C PHE A 49 5.07 2.64 15.18
N GLY A 50 5.52 2.02 14.10
CA GLY A 50 6.60 2.52 13.28
C GLY A 50 7.33 1.40 12.58
N GLU A 51 8.53 1.69 12.09
CA GLU A 51 9.28 0.82 11.20
C GLU A 51 9.39 -0.61 11.76
N VAL A 52 9.04 -1.61 10.94
CA VAL A 52 9.08 -3.04 11.31
C VAL A 52 10.14 -3.74 10.48
N LYS A 53 11.21 -4.20 11.14
CA LYS A 53 12.31 -4.97 10.51
C LYS A 53 12.15 -6.49 10.67
N LYS A 54 11.30 -6.92 11.59
CA LYS A 54 11.13 -8.32 11.98
C LYS A 54 9.69 -8.59 12.39
N VAL A 55 9.16 -9.74 12.02
CA VAL A 55 7.87 -10.25 12.50
C VAL A 55 8.11 -11.65 13.05
N GLY A 56 7.86 -11.85 14.35
CA GLY A 56 8.24 -13.09 15.03
C GLY A 56 9.74 -13.37 14.92
N ALA A 57 10.11 -14.53 14.37
CA ALA A 57 11.50 -14.90 14.09
C ALA A 57 12.01 -14.39 12.71
N THR A 58 11.12 -13.94 11.83
CA THR A 58 11.44 -13.64 10.43
C THR A 58 11.96 -12.22 10.26
N ALA A 59 13.20 -12.08 9.80
CA ALA A 59 13.76 -10.79 9.40
C ALA A 59 13.32 -10.39 7.99
N LEU A 60 13.01 -9.11 7.79
CA LEU A 60 12.59 -8.56 6.50
C LEU A 60 13.79 -7.99 5.73
N GLN A 61 13.78 -8.16 4.40
CA GLN A 61 14.73 -7.46 3.54
C GLN A 61 14.28 -6.02 3.31
N GLY A 62 14.79 -5.12 4.15
CA GLY A 62 14.29 -3.76 4.28
C GLY A 62 13.05 -3.74 5.17
N ALA A 63 12.83 -2.63 5.86
CA ALA A 63 11.74 -2.53 6.81
C ALA A 63 10.41 -2.19 6.15
N LEU A 64 9.30 -2.55 6.80
CA LEU A 64 7.98 -1.98 6.53
C LEU A 64 7.86 -0.63 7.23
N ASP A 65 7.07 0.28 6.68
CA ASP A 65 6.85 1.61 7.24
C ASP A 65 6.09 1.56 8.58
N SER A 66 5.21 0.57 8.74
CA SER A 66 4.54 0.25 10.00
C SER A 66 4.04 -1.20 10.04
N GLY A 67 3.57 -1.63 11.20
CA GLY A 67 2.86 -2.90 11.35
C GLY A 67 2.14 -3.01 12.69
N ALA A 68 1.06 -3.78 12.71
CA ALA A 68 0.24 -3.97 13.89
C ALA A 68 -0.28 -5.41 13.98
N TRP A 69 -0.50 -5.90 15.18
CA TRP A 69 -1.39 -7.03 15.44
C TRP A 69 -2.82 -6.52 15.49
N LEU A 70 -3.74 -7.22 14.82
CA LEU A 70 -5.18 -6.96 14.88
C LEU A 70 -5.88 -8.16 15.52
N SER A 71 -6.41 -7.95 16.71
CA SER A 71 -7.21 -8.91 17.47
C SER A 71 -8.64 -8.40 17.59
N THR A 72 -9.59 -9.05 16.91
CA THR A 72 -11.01 -8.68 16.97
C THR A 72 -11.80 -9.67 17.82
N ILE A 73 -12.94 -9.22 18.34
CA ILE A 73 -13.91 -10.07 19.04
C ILE A 73 -14.99 -10.48 18.03
N ASP A 74 -15.40 -11.74 18.06
CA ASP A 74 -16.55 -12.19 17.29
C ASP A 74 -17.85 -11.62 17.90
N PRO A 75 -18.67 -10.88 17.13
CA PRO A 75 -19.87 -10.24 17.68
C PRO A 75 -20.98 -11.22 18.08
N ILE A 76 -20.95 -12.46 17.59
CA ILE A 76 -21.96 -13.49 17.87
C ILE A 76 -21.55 -14.28 19.12
N THR A 77 -20.29 -14.74 19.17
CA THR A 77 -19.82 -15.62 20.26
C THR A 77 -19.15 -14.88 21.41
N ALA A 78 -18.84 -13.59 21.24
CA ALA A 78 -18.03 -12.77 22.15
C ALA A 78 -16.62 -13.34 22.42
N LEU A 79 -16.16 -14.32 21.62
CA LEU A 79 -14.83 -14.90 21.75
C LEU A 79 -13.80 -14.12 20.90
N PRO A 80 -12.52 -14.07 21.32
CA PRO A 80 -11.45 -13.55 20.48
C PRO A 80 -11.33 -14.33 19.17
N ARG A 81 -11.25 -13.62 18.05
CA ARG A 81 -10.88 -14.19 16.76
C ARG A 81 -9.36 -14.35 16.68
N GLN A 82 -8.92 -15.15 15.70
CA GLN A 82 -7.50 -15.30 15.41
C GLN A 82 -6.86 -13.92 15.18
N THR A 83 -5.68 -13.70 15.76
CA THR A 83 -4.95 -12.44 15.61
C THR A 83 -4.23 -12.40 14.26
N HIS A 84 -4.31 -11.26 13.58
CA HIS A 84 -3.72 -11.04 12.26
C HIS A 84 -2.50 -10.12 12.34
N ALA A 85 -1.46 -10.39 11.57
CA ALA A 85 -0.35 -9.45 11.33
C ALA A 85 -0.71 -8.50 10.19
N VAL A 86 -0.97 -7.23 10.50
CA VAL A 86 -1.17 -6.18 9.51
C VAL A 86 0.19 -5.58 9.15
N LEU A 87 0.64 -5.79 7.90
CA LEU A 87 1.94 -5.34 7.40
C LEU A 87 1.75 -4.15 6.48
N ILE A 88 2.34 -3.00 6.82
CA ILE A 88 1.92 -1.71 6.25
C ILE A 88 3.06 -1.04 5.51
N GLU A 89 2.79 -0.66 4.27
CA GLU A 89 3.68 0.20 3.47
C GLU A 89 2.91 1.46 3.05
N VAL A 90 3.57 2.62 3.08
CA VAL A 90 3.00 3.94 2.87
C VAL A 90 3.69 4.63 1.69
N LYS A 91 2.90 5.03 0.68
CA LYS A 91 3.37 5.77 -0.49
C LYS A 91 2.62 7.10 -0.61
N ASN A 92 3.15 8.11 0.08
CA ASN A 92 2.62 9.48 0.08
C ASN A 92 3.30 10.38 -0.97
N ARG A 93 3.43 9.89 -2.21
CA ARG A 93 4.01 10.65 -3.33
C ARG A 93 2.93 11.09 -4.31
N ARG A 94 3.24 12.08 -5.16
CA ARG A 94 2.35 12.53 -6.24
C ARG A 94 2.36 11.57 -7.46
N LEU A 95 2.29 10.28 -7.19
CA LEU A 95 2.16 9.18 -8.16
C LEU A 95 0.80 8.52 -7.96
N THR A 96 0.10 8.15 -9.04
CA THR A 96 -1.05 7.23 -8.95
C THR A 96 -0.49 5.82 -9.03
N LEU A 97 -0.75 4.97 -8.03
CA LEU A 97 -0.24 3.61 -8.04
C LEU A 97 -1.04 2.69 -8.97
N TYR A 98 -0.32 1.88 -9.73
CA TYR A 98 -0.83 0.85 -10.63
C TYR A 98 -0.26 -0.50 -10.21
N PRO A 99 -0.88 -1.62 -10.60
CA PRO A 99 -0.38 -2.97 -10.35
C PRO A 99 1.10 -3.15 -10.66
N ARG A 100 1.59 -2.53 -11.75
CA ARG A 100 2.98 -2.67 -12.21
C ARG A 100 4.04 -2.05 -11.30
N HIS A 101 3.68 -1.12 -10.41
CA HIS A 101 4.66 -0.34 -9.67
C HIS A 101 5.43 -1.18 -8.65
N ALA A 102 6.75 -0.98 -8.59
CA ALA A 102 7.66 -1.77 -7.78
C ALA A 102 7.28 -1.72 -6.29
N GLU A 103 6.80 -0.58 -5.82
CA GLU A 103 6.37 -0.33 -4.44
C GLU A 103 5.24 -1.26 -3.99
N VAL A 104 4.34 -1.64 -4.89
CA VAL A 104 3.28 -2.62 -4.60
C VAL A 104 3.94 -3.96 -4.27
N HIS A 105 4.84 -4.41 -5.14
CA HIS A 105 5.49 -5.71 -5.02
C HIS A 105 6.54 -5.77 -3.90
N GLN A 106 7.08 -4.63 -3.46
CA GLN A 106 7.92 -4.57 -2.25
C GLN A 106 7.12 -5.02 -1.02
N LEU A 107 5.90 -4.50 -0.82
CA LEU A 107 5.02 -4.92 0.26
C LEU A 107 4.63 -6.40 0.12
N LEU A 108 4.13 -6.80 -1.06
CA LEU A 108 3.65 -8.17 -1.29
C LEU A 108 4.75 -9.21 -1.06
N HIS A 109 5.98 -8.91 -1.51
CA HIS A 109 7.13 -9.77 -1.25
C HIS A 109 7.43 -9.90 0.25
N LYS A 110 7.53 -8.78 0.99
CA LYS A 110 7.77 -8.81 2.45
C LYS A 110 6.69 -9.62 3.17
N ALA A 111 5.42 -9.41 2.81
CA ALA A 111 4.31 -10.13 3.42
C ALA A 111 4.31 -11.63 3.10
N ALA A 112 4.69 -12.01 1.89
CA ALA A 112 4.77 -13.41 1.48
C ALA A 112 5.90 -14.12 2.23
N VAL A 113 7.05 -13.47 2.38
CA VAL A 113 8.17 -13.99 3.19
C VAL A 113 7.75 -14.21 4.65
N VAL A 114 7.04 -13.26 5.27
CA VAL A 114 6.54 -13.43 6.65
C VAL A 114 5.57 -14.61 6.74
N ARG A 115 4.62 -14.70 5.81
CA ARG A 115 3.62 -15.76 5.79
C ARG A 115 4.25 -17.15 5.58
N ASN A 116 5.18 -17.27 4.64
CA ASN A 116 5.84 -18.53 4.30
C ASN A 116 6.75 -19.03 5.43
N ALA A 117 7.37 -18.11 6.19
CA ALA A 117 8.14 -18.46 7.37
C ALA A 117 7.26 -18.76 8.60
N ASN A 118 5.99 -18.35 8.60
CA ASN A 118 5.05 -18.53 9.72
C ASN A 118 3.69 -19.03 9.19
N VAL A 119 3.63 -20.31 8.79
CA VAL A 119 2.49 -20.92 8.08
C VAL A 119 1.17 -20.93 8.88
N GLN A 120 1.18 -20.61 10.17
CA GLN A 120 -0.05 -20.45 10.97
C GLN A 120 -0.42 -19.00 11.24
N LEU A 121 0.42 -18.04 10.84
CA LEU A 121 0.18 -16.62 11.05
C LEU A 121 -0.66 -16.03 9.92
N PRO A 122 -1.88 -15.53 10.20
CA PRO A 122 -2.65 -14.76 9.23
C PRO A 122 -1.96 -13.42 8.97
N VAL A 123 -1.79 -13.06 7.71
CA VAL A 123 -1.10 -11.82 7.30
C VAL A 123 -2.05 -11.00 6.44
N ILE A 124 -2.17 -9.70 6.77
CA ILE A 124 -2.92 -8.71 6.00
C ILE A 124 -1.91 -7.69 5.45
N PRO A 125 -1.49 -7.80 4.18
CA PRO A 125 -0.71 -6.74 3.55
C PRO A 125 -1.60 -5.51 3.31
N LEU A 126 -1.15 -4.33 3.75
CA LEU A 126 -1.85 -3.06 3.59
C LEU A 126 -0.95 -2.02 2.91
N LEU A 127 -1.37 -1.58 1.73
CA LEU A 127 -0.74 -0.48 1.01
C LEU A 127 -1.56 0.80 1.23
N VAL A 128 -0.98 1.80 1.90
CA VAL A 128 -1.58 3.12 2.04
C VAL A 128 -0.96 4.05 1.00
N CYS A 129 -1.76 4.72 0.19
CA CYS A 129 -1.23 5.61 -0.85
C CYS A 129 -2.08 6.86 -1.07
N ARG A 130 -1.52 7.88 -1.73
CA ARG A 130 -2.28 9.06 -2.14
C ARG A 130 -3.39 8.68 -3.13
N ARG A 131 -3.00 8.07 -4.25
CA ARG A 131 -3.91 7.64 -5.32
C ARG A 131 -3.58 6.24 -5.80
N ALA A 132 -4.61 5.48 -6.13
CA ALA A 132 -4.51 4.16 -6.74
C ALA A 132 -5.46 4.08 -7.95
N HIS A 133 -5.02 3.39 -8.99
CA HIS A 133 -5.86 3.06 -10.14
C HIS A 133 -6.77 1.87 -9.83
N ASP A 134 -7.96 1.79 -10.44
CA ASP A 134 -8.96 0.74 -10.18
C ASP A 134 -8.40 -0.68 -10.31
N ARG A 135 -7.57 -0.92 -11.33
CA ARG A 135 -6.85 -2.18 -11.53
C ARG A 135 -6.01 -2.62 -10.32
N LEU A 136 -5.48 -1.68 -9.53
CA LEU A 136 -4.75 -2.03 -8.31
C LEU A 136 -5.70 -2.59 -7.23
N PHE A 137 -6.94 -2.08 -7.15
CA PHE A 137 -7.95 -2.65 -6.26
C PHE A 137 -8.44 -4.03 -6.72
N TRP A 138 -8.52 -4.25 -8.03
CA TRP A 138 -8.83 -5.57 -8.60
C TRP A 138 -7.75 -6.59 -8.25
N MET A 139 -6.49 -6.23 -8.46
CA MET A 139 -5.34 -7.05 -8.03
C MET A 139 -5.38 -7.32 -6.52
N ALA A 140 -5.75 -6.32 -5.71
CA ALA A 140 -5.87 -6.46 -4.26
C ALA A 140 -6.94 -7.47 -3.85
N LYS A 141 -8.08 -7.49 -4.55
CA LYS A 141 -9.15 -8.47 -4.34
C LYS A 141 -8.69 -9.89 -4.66
N ASP A 142 -8.04 -10.08 -5.80
CA ASP A 142 -7.65 -11.41 -6.27
C ASP A 142 -6.50 -12.00 -5.45
N LEU A 143 -5.51 -11.18 -5.11
CA LEU A 143 -4.32 -11.65 -4.36
C LEU A 143 -4.53 -11.66 -2.84
N GLY A 144 -5.52 -10.93 -2.32
CA GLY A 144 -5.74 -10.84 -0.88
C GLY A 144 -4.83 -9.83 -0.19
N PHE A 145 -4.85 -8.57 -0.64
CA PHE A 145 -4.28 -7.47 0.13
C PHE A 145 -5.23 -6.28 0.16
N HIS A 146 -4.92 -5.26 0.97
CA HIS A 146 -5.70 -4.04 1.04
C HIS A 146 -4.96 -2.84 0.46
N VAL A 147 -5.71 -1.99 -0.23
CA VAL A 147 -5.26 -0.69 -0.71
C VAL A 147 -6.12 0.38 -0.04
N ALA A 148 -5.47 1.29 0.68
CA ALA A 148 -6.10 2.44 1.30
C ALA A 148 -5.69 3.71 0.55
N GLU A 149 -6.58 4.20 -0.32
CA GLU A 149 -6.41 5.50 -0.97
C GLU A 149 -6.82 6.63 -0.01
N THR A 150 -5.90 7.57 0.21
CA THR A 150 -6.13 8.71 1.12
C THR A 150 -6.64 9.94 0.40
N ARG A 151 -6.43 10.03 -0.93
CA ARG A 151 -6.71 11.19 -1.81
C ARG A 151 -6.10 12.50 -1.34
N ARG A 152 -5.18 12.43 -0.38
CA ARG A 152 -4.52 13.56 0.27
C ARG A 152 -3.03 13.30 0.23
N GLN A 153 -2.26 14.34 -0.06
CA GLN A 153 -0.81 14.29 0.05
C GLN A 153 -0.41 14.99 1.34
N PHE A 154 0.01 14.21 2.33
CA PHE A 154 0.40 14.77 3.62
C PHE A 154 1.78 15.41 3.54
N LEU A 155 1.98 16.50 4.29
CA LEU A 155 3.29 17.12 4.41
C LEU A 155 3.45 17.78 5.78
N THR A 156 4.70 17.95 6.18
CA THR A 156 5.12 18.93 7.17
C THR A 156 5.85 20.06 6.45
N LEU A 157 5.86 21.26 7.02
CA LEU A 157 6.66 22.36 6.51
C LEU A 157 8.02 22.40 7.21
N PRO A 158 9.10 22.83 6.52
CA PRO A 158 10.36 23.13 7.18
C PRO A 158 10.15 24.18 8.30
N PRO A 159 10.96 24.14 9.38
CA PRO A 159 10.88 25.11 10.46
C PRO A 159 10.88 26.55 9.94
N LYS A 160 10.11 27.43 10.59
CA LYS A 160 9.98 28.86 10.26
C LYS A 160 9.37 29.17 8.88
N THR A 161 8.84 28.17 8.17
CA THR A 161 8.10 28.41 6.92
C THR A 161 6.69 28.93 7.23
N GLU A 162 6.33 30.07 6.65
CA GLU A 162 4.96 30.60 6.74
C GLU A 162 3.96 29.69 6.01
N THR A 163 2.82 29.40 6.65
CA THR A 163 1.74 28.59 6.07
C THR A 163 1.16 29.21 4.79
N ARG A 164 1.16 30.54 4.69
CA ARG A 164 0.72 31.27 3.48
C ARG A 164 1.48 30.84 2.21
N LEU A 165 2.75 30.43 2.33
CA LEU A 165 3.53 29.95 1.18
C LEU A 165 3.03 28.61 0.65
N LEU A 166 2.44 27.78 1.51
CA LEU A 166 1.75 26.55 1.11
C LEU A 166 0.43 26.86 0.43
N ASP A 167 -0.32 27.84 0.91
CA ASP A 167 -1.59 28.24 0.29
C ASP A 167 -1.38 28.81 -1.12
N GLU A 168 -0.28 29.54 -1.34
CA GLU A 168 0.13 29.96 -2.68
C GLU A 168 0.39 28.75 -3.60
N ILE A 169 1.11 27.73 -3.12
CA ILE A 169 1.34 26.49 -3.88
C ILE A 169 0.03 25.77 -4.19
N ARG A 170 -0.86 25.61 -3.21
CA ARG A 170 -2.15 24.92 -3.38
C ARG A 170 -2.98 25.57 -4.48
N THR A 171 -3.12 26.89 -4.43
CA THR A 171 -3.98 27.64 -5.34
C THR A 171 -3.37 27.77 -6.73
N GLU A 172 -2.12 28.22 -6.84
CA GLU A 172 -1.50 28.56 -8.12
C GLU A 172 -1.08 27.32 -8.95
N LEU A 173 -0.84 26.18 -8.28
CA LEU A 173 -0.52 24.90 -8.92
C LEU A 173 -1.68 23.89 -8.90
N ALA A 174 -2.86 24.29 -8.42
CA ALA A 174 -4.04 23.42 -8.26
C ALA A 174 -3.75 22.13 -7.45
N LEU A 175 -2.92 22.23 -6.41
CA LEU A 175 -2.53 21.13 -5.53
C LEU A 175 -3.36 21.15 -4.23
N HIS A 176 -4.68 21.24 -4.35
CA HIS A 176 -5.59 21.41 -3.20
C HIS A 176 -5.62 20.20 -2.25
N ASP A 177 -5.16 19.03 -2.70
CA ASP A 177 -5.05 17.81 -1.90
C ASP A 177 -3.84 17.79 -0.95
N LEU A 178 -2.96 18.80 -1.00
CA LEU A 178 -1.88 18.95 -0.02
C LEU A 178 -2.47 19.20 1.37
N THR A 179 -2.18 18.31 2.32
CA THR A 179 -2.71 18.36 3.68
C THR A 179 -1.57 18.55 4.67
N LEU A 180 -1.54 19.72 5.32
CA LEU A 180 -0.51 20.06 6.30
C LEU A 180 -0.79 19.35 7.63
N ILE A 181 0.24 18.70 8.17
CA ILE A 181 0.24 18.16 9.52
C ILE A 181 0.81 19.22 10.47
N THR A 182 0.05 19.56 11.50
CA THR A 182 0.49 20.41 12.62
C THR A 182 0.02 19.82 13.94
N PRO A 183 0.57 20.27 15.09
CA PRO A 183 0.04 19.85 16.39
C PRO A 183 -1.46 20.12 16.56
N ALA A 184 -2.00 21.16 15.91
CA ALA A 184 -3.42 21.54 15.94
C ALA A 184 -4.27 20.83 14.87
N SER A 185 -3.66 20.36 13.78
CA SER A 185 -4.33 19.66 12.68
C SER A 185 -3.63 18.34 12.41
N ARG A 186 -4.17 17.28 13.00
CA ARG A 186 -3.61 15.92 12.94
C ARG A 186 -4.54 15.03 12.10
N PRO A 187 -4.40 15.03 10.77
CA PRO A 187 -5.28 14.24 9.91
C PRO A 187 -5.13 12.75 10.22
N ARG A 188 -6.23 12.01 10.06
CA ARG A 188 -6.30 10.56 10.27
C ARG A 188 -6.87 9.83 9.07
N ILE A 189 -6.63 8.52 9.01
CA ILE A 189 -7.28 7.58 8.07
C ILE A 189 -8.12 6.55 8.84
N GLU A 190 -8.91 7.04 9.80
CA GLU A 190 -9.65 6.24 10.80
C GLU A 190 -10.49 5.12 10.19
N ALA A 191 -11.26 5.41 9.15
CA ALA A 191 -12.14 4.43 8.52
C ALA A 191 -11.39 3.17 8.04
N VAL A 192 -10.09 3.28 7.72
CA VAL A 192 -9.27 2.13 7.34
C VAL A 192 -9.14 1.16 8.52
N PHE A 193 -8.79 1.68 9.71
CA PHE A 193 -8.50 0.86 10.89
C PHE A 193 -9.72 0.59 11.76
N GLN A 194 -10.69 1.49 11.82
CA GLN A 194 -11.86 1.35 12.69
C GLN A 194 -12.99 0.53 12.04
N GLU A 195 -13.11 0.59 10.71
CA GLU A 195 -14.27 0.01 10.01
C GLU A 195 -13.85 -1.06 8.99
N ARG A 196 -12.97 -0.70 8.05
CA ARG A 196 -12.70 -1.54 6.88
C ARG A 196 -11.86 -2.77 7.22
N LEU A 197 -10.71 -2.60 7.85
CA LEU A 197 -9.80 -3.71 8.17
C LEU A 197 -10.41 -4.70 9.18
N PRO A 198 -11.08 -4.29 10.27
CA PRO A 198 -11.74 -5.25 11.15
C PRO A 198 -12.79 -6.10 10.43
N LYS A 199 -13.50 -5.51 9.47
CA LYS A 199 -14.55 -6.19 8.70
C LYS A 199 -14.01 -7.09 7.60
N LEU A 200 -13.06 -6.60 6.80
CA LEU A 200 -12.59 -7.26 5.57
C LEU A 200 -11.28 -8.04 5.78
N GLY A 201 -10.51 -7.67 6.80
CA GLY A 201 -9.19 -8.22 7.09
C GLY A 201 -9.13 -9.74 7.20
N PRO A 202 -10.08 -10.42 7.89
CA PRO A 202 -10.09 -11.88 7.97
C PRO A 202 -10.17 -12.54 6.58
N ALA A 203 -11.16 -12.16 5.77
CA ALA A 203 -11.32 -12.70 4.41
C ALA A 203 -10.11 -12.35 3.51
N THR A 204 -9.52 -11.16 3.70
CA THR A 204 -8.29 -10.77 2.99
C THR A 204 -7.10 -11.62 3.41
N ALA A 205 -6.92 -11.93 4.70
CA ALA A 205 -5.83 -12.77 5.18
C ALA A 205 -5.97 -14.23 4.73
N GLU A 206 -7.20 -14.75 4.69
CA GLU A 206 -7.49 -16.07 4.13
C GLU A 206 -7.14 -16.11 2.63
N ARG A 207 -7.62 -15.11 1.86
CA ARG A 207 -7.27 -14.95 0.44
C ARG A 207 -5.76 -14.87 0.23
N TRP A 208 -5.07 -14.09 1.07
CA TRP A 208 -3.61 -13.95 1.03
C TRP A 208 -2.92 -15.29 1.26
N ALA A 209 -3.35 -16.04 2.27
CA ALA A 209 -2.76 -17.33 2.62
C ALA A 209 -2.96 -18.39 1.53
N LEU A 210 -4.11 -18.37 0.84
CA LEU A 210 -4.44 -19.31 -0.23
C LEU A 210 -3.67 -19.02 -1.52
N ALA A 211 -3.62 -17.76 -1.95
CA ALA A 211 -3.08 -17.38 -3.25
C ALA A 211 -1.91 -16.39 -3.12
N GLY A 212 -2.14 -15.23 -2.52
CA GLY A 212 -1.18 -14.13 -2.52
C GLY A 212 0.23 -14.50 -2.02
N SER A 213 0.35 -15.30 -0.95
CA SER A 213 1.64 -15.66 -0.36
C SER A 213 2.45 -16.69 -1.17
N THR A 214 1.80 -17.45 -2.06
CA THR A 214 2.48 -18.49 -2.86
C THR A 214 3.27 -17.89 -4.03
N LEU A 215 2.96 -16.65 -4.42
CA LEU A 215 3.51 -15.97 -5.60
C LEU A 215 4.81 -15.19 -5.34
N THR A 216 5.56 -15.57 -4.31
CA THR A 216 6.79 -14.86 -3.86
C THR A 216 7.80 -14.58 -4.99
N PRO A 217 8.14 -15.54 -5.89
CA PRO A 217 9.11 -15.30 -6.95
C PRO A 217 8.73 -14.16 -7.91
N TYR A 218 7.42 -14.00 -8.19
CA TYR A 218 6.92 -12.95 -9.06
C TYR A 218 7.08 -11.57 -8.44
N TYR A 219 6.77 -11.43 -7.14
CA TYR A 219 6.98 -10.18 -6.42
C TYR A 219 8.47 -9.83 -6.34
N ALA A 220 9.34 -10.83 -6.14
CA ALA A 220 10.79 -10.64 -6.11
C ALA A 220 11.33 -10.08 -7.44
N ALA A 221 10.77 -10.51 -8.58
CA ALA A 221 11.11 -9.98 -9.89
C ALA A 221 10.56 -8.56 -10.09
N LEU A 222 9.26 -8.35 -9.84
CA LEU A 222 8.56 -7.10 -10.13
C LEU A 222 8.96 -5.94 -9.20
N ARG A 223 9.46 -6.22 -8.00
CA ARG A 223 9.92 -5.17 -7.06
C ARG A 223 11.27 -4.53 -7.43
N LYS A 224 11.98 -5.06 -8.42
CA LYS A 224 13.25 -4.49 -8.90
C LYS A 224 12.97 -3.17 -9.61
N GLU A 225 13.58 -2.09 -9.16
CA GLU A 225 13.41 -0.75 -9.77
C GLU A 225 14.03 -0.66 -11.17
N THR A 226 15.07 -1.47 -11.43
CA THR A 226 15.80 -1.51 -12.71
C THR A 226 15.08 -2.29 -13.82
N LEU A 227 13.95 -2.95 -13.52
CA LEU A 227 13.21 -3.74 -14.50
C LEU A 227 12.57 -2.82 -15.54
N LYS A 228 12.80 -3.13 -16.82
CA LYS A 228 12.35 -2.26 -17.92
C LYS A 228 10.82 -2.27 -18.04
N PRO A 229 10.20 -1.19 -18.56
CA PRO A 229 8.74 -1.07 -18.60
C PRO A 229 8.01 -2.22 -19.32
N TRP A 230 8.53 -2.72 -20.44
CA TRP A 230 7.91 -3.83 -21.18
C TRP A 230 8.06 -5.17 -20.44
N GLU A 231 9.24 -5.46 -19.88
CA GLU A 231 9.49 -6.65 -19.06
C GLU A 231 8.58 -6.68 -17.82
N ARG A 232 8.29 -5.51 -17.28
CA ARG A 232 7.38 -5.33 -16.15
C ARG A 232 5.93 -5.66 -16.52
N ASN A 233 5.45 -5.26 -17.70
CA ASN A 233 4.12 -5.64 -18.17
C ASN A 233 4.02 -7.16 -18.39
N ILE A 234 5.02 -7.76 -19.04
CA ILE A 234 5.09 -9.23 -19.24
C ILE A 234 5.11 -9.95 -17.89
N SER A 235 5.93 -9.48 -16.94
CA SER A 235 6.03 -10.06 -15.61
C SER A 235 4.72 -9.93 -14.81
N LEU A 236 3.98 -8.83 -15.01
CA LEU A 236 2.67 -8.63 -14.40
C LEU A 236 1.61 -9.55 -15.01
N ALA A 237 1.62 -9.75 -16.33
CA ALA A 237 0.75 -10.72 -16.99
C ALA A 237 1.02 -12.14 -16.48
N ARG A 238 2.30 -12.53 -16.36
CA ARG A 238 2.70 -13.81 -15.76
C ARG A 238 2.25 -13.96 -14.31
N LEU A 239 2.35 -12.89 -13.51
CA LEU A 239 1.82 -12.88 -12.15
C LEU A 239 0.30 -13.10 -12.13
N ARG A 240 -0.45 -12.51 -13.07
CA ARG A 240 -1.91 -12.69 -13.19
C ARG A 240 -2.26 -14.14 -13.53
N THR A 241 -1.61 -14.73 -14.52
CA THR A 241 -1.81 -16.15 -14.86
C THR A 241 -1.48 -17.07 -13.69
N ALA A 242 -0.39 -16.79 -12.96
CA ALA A 242 -0.03 -17.58 -11.78
C ALA A 242 -1.06 -17.42 -10.63
N ALA A 243 -1.62 -16.23 -10.46
CA ALA A 243 -2.69 -15.99 -9.50
C ALA A 243 -3.97 -16.75 -9.86
N GLU A 244 -4.32 -16.82 -11.14
CA GLU A 244 -5.45 -17.60 -11.65
C GLU A 244 -5.29 -19.09 -11.33
N ILE A 245 -4.12 -19.66 -11.62
CA ILE A 245 -3.81 -21.05 -11.28
C ILE A 245 -3.88 -21.28 -9.76
N ALA A 246 -3.31 -20.37 -8.96
CA ALA A 246 -3.33 -20.51 -7.50
C ALA A 246 -4.74 -20.43 -6.91
N LEU A 247 -5.60 -19.59 -7.46
CA LEU A 247 -6.99 -19.44 -7.03
C LEU A 247 -7.84 -20.65 -7.46
N ASP A 248 -7.65 -21.15 -8.67
CA ASP A 248 -8.30 -22.38 -9.15
C ASP A 248 -7.93 -23.60 -8.28
N GLN A 249 -6.64 -23.78 -7.98
CA GLN A 249 -6.16 -24.84 -7.07
C GLN A 249 -6.72 -24.70 -5.65
N ALA A 250 -7.05 -23.49 -5.21
CA ALA A 250 -7.68 -23.22 -3.93
C ALA A 250 -9.21 -23.37 -3.95
N GLY A 251 -9.81 -23.78 -5.08
CA GLY A 251 -11.26 -23.98 -5.24
C GLY A 251 -12.05 -22.67 -5.29
N VAL A 252 -11.44 -21.59 -5.79
CA VAL A 252 -12.07 -20.27 -5.84
C VAL A 252 -12.71 -20.07 -7.21
N GLU A 253 -14.03 -20.13 -7.26
CA GLU A 253 -14.79 -20.14 -8.52
C GLU A 253 -14.80 -18.80 -9.30
N ASN A 254 -14.36 -17.69 -8.68
CA ASN A 254 -14.41 -16.38 -9.33
C ASN A 254 -13.23 -16.18 -10.28
N PRO A 255 -13.47 -15.76 -11.54
CA PRO A 255 -12.39 -15.48 -12.48
C PRO A 255 -11.53 -14.31 -12.00
N VAL A 256 -10.22 -14.38 -12.30
CA VAL A 256 -9.26 -13.32 -11.99
C VAL A 256 -9.55 -12.09 -12.83
N LEU A 257 -9.63 -10.94 -12.18
CA LEU A 257 -9.95 -9.66 -12.79
C LEU A 257 -8.83 -9.18 -13.73
N ALA A 258 -9.18 -8.33 -14.69
CA ALA A 258 -8.25 -7.81 -15.70
C ALA A 258 -7.36 -6.67 -15.16
N TRP A 259 -6.48 -6.98 -14.20
CA TRP A 259 -5.54 -6.01 -13.62
C TRP A 259 -4.15 -5.99 -14.27
N ALA A 260 -3.83 -6.95 -15.12
CA ALA A 260 -2.72 -6.85 -16.06
C ALA A 260 -3.25 -6.31 -17.41
N LEU A 261 -2.41 -5.57 -18.14
CA LEU A 261 -2.70 -5.33 -19.55
C LEU A 261 -2.56 -6.68 -20.27
N GLU A 262 -3.51 -6.98 -21.15
CA GLU A 262 -3.31 -8.04 -22.13
C GLU A 262 -2.10 -7.63 -22.98
N GLU A 263 -1.29 -8.61 -23.40
CA GLU A 263 -0.37 -8.35 -24.48
C GLU A 263 -1.26 -7.86 -25.62
N ASP A 264 -1.09 -6.62 -26.06
CA ASP A 264 -1.51 -6.29 -27.41
C ASP A 264 -0.79 -7.36 -28.24
N ALA A 265 -1.54 -8.34 -28.76
CA ALA A 265 -1.03 -9.15 -29.85
C ALA A 265 -0.46 -8.10 -30.80
N GLU A 266 0.87 -8.11 -31.00
CA GLU A 266 1.46 -7.26 -32.02
C GLU A 266 0.53 -7.40 -33.21
N PRO A 267 -0.05 -6.28 -33.72
CA PRO A 267 -0.94 -6.40 -34.86
C PRO A 267 -0.15 -7.20 -35.85
N ASP A 268 -0.69 -8.38 -36.19
CA ASP A 268 0.01 -9.33 -37.01
C ASP A 268 0.64 -8.52 -38.13
N LEU A 269 1.93 -8.74 -38.36
CA LEU A 269 2.54 -8.46 -39.65
C LEU A 269 1.85 -9.37 -40.67
N LEU A 270 0.54 -9.16 -40.86
CA LEU A 270 -0.29 -9.71 -41.89
C LEU A 270 -0.13 -8.79 -43.09
N ASP A 271 0.49 -9.41 -44.07
CA ASP A 271 0.24 -9.21 -45.48
C ASP A 271 0.91 -8.02 -46.15
N SER A 272 2.10 -8.34 -46.69
CA SER A 272 2.47 -8.10 -48.09
C SER A 272 2.70 -6.63 -48.51
N VAL A 273 3.82 -6.24 -49.11
CA VAL A 273 4.55 -6.76 -50.28
C VAL A 273 5.97 -6.22 -50.23
#